data_AF-A0A8J3UGZ1-F1
#
_entry.id   AF-A0A8J3UGZ1-F1
#
_cell.length_a   1.000
_cell.length_b   1.000
_cell.length_c   1.000
_cell.angle_alpha   90.00
_cell.angle_beta   90.00
_cell.angle_gamma   90.00
#
_symmetry.space_group_name_H-M   'P 1'
#
loop_
_entity.id
_entity.type
_entity.pdbx_description
1 polymer ?
#
loop_
_entity_poly.entity_id
_entity_poly.type
_entity_poly.pdbx_seq_one_letter_code
_entity_poly.pdbx_strand_id
1 'polypeptide(L)'
;MPNLDFYAADDDWFSILETVFDLGLFRVFEHDSEPDCELREFQAAPDVPDGPRGRHLALFVVGAGPDPMARRIDLLPGALGDATFRYCCEGWGLIQLHYGGSVGTEELRWSHTNHNTEKRASAWATALQRLGDPAEWNWAAVTSASGRLNRVIRRMAVSKIGSHPVLPHAARVIAHASLQYEYGMGIHATPLYGVSRR
;
A
#
# COMPACT_ATOMS: atom_id res chain seq x y z
N MET A 1 -16.01 2.59 1.65
CA MET A 1 -14.83 1.90 1.09
C MET A 1 -13.95 1.51 2.26
N PRO A 2 -13.63 0.24 2.49
CA PRO A 2 -12.72 -0.12 3.57
C PRO A 2 -11.31 0.29 3.18
N ASN A 3 -10.94 1.54 3.48
CA ASN A 3 -9.56 1.96 3.58
C ASN A 3 -9.08 1.80 5.02
N LEU A 4 -7.78 1.64 5.19
CA LEU A 4 -7.15 1.68 6.49
C LEU A 4 -5.82 2.41 6.36
N ASP A 5 -5.70 3.52 7.08
CA ASP A 5 -4.40 4.16 7.33
C ASP A 5 -3.88 3.67 8.69
N PHE A 6 -2.61 3.31 8.75
CA PHE A 6 -1.98 2.72 9.94
C PHE A 6 -0.49 3.06 9.99
N TYR A 7 0.08 3.07 11.19
CA TYR A 7 1.51 3.29 11.39
C TYR A 7 2.23 1.94 11.56
N ALA A 8 3.23 1.70 10.72
CA ALA A 8 4.09 0.53 10.74
C ALA A 8 5.54 1.00 10.49
N ALA A 9 6.49 0.34 11.14
CA ALA A 9 7.92 0.55 10.91
C ALA A 9 8.66 -0.79 10.92
N ASP A 10 9.79 -0.87 10.22
CA ASP A 10 10.72 -2.02 10.27
C ASP A 10 10.00 -3.38 10.15
N ASP A 11 10.16 -4.29 11.12
CA ASP A 11 9.59 -5.64 11.09
C ASP A 11 8.04 -5.67 11.15
N ASP A 12 7.38 -4.54 11.45
CA ASP A 12 5.92 -4.45 11.29
C ASP A 12 5.55 -4.73 9.82
N TRP A 13 6.36 -4.24 8.87
CA TRP A 13 6.11 -4.45 7.45
C TRP A 13 6.21 -5.91 7.07
N PHE A 14 7.28 -6.59 7.50
CA PHE A 14 7.44 -8.02 7.26
C PHE A 14 6.28 -8.83 7.86
N SER A 15 5.86 -8.50 9.08
CA SER A 15 4.71 -9.16 9.74
C SER A 15 3.39 -8.96 8.97
N ILE A 16 3.21 -7.80 8.33
CA ILE A 16 2.07 -7.54 7.46
C ILE A 16 2.16 -8.39 6.19
N LEU A 17 3.35 -8.50 5.59
CA LEU A 17 3.55 -9.34 4.41
C LEU A 17 3.27 -10.81 4.72
N GLU A 18 3.80 -11.35 5.82
CA GLU A 18 3.48 -12.72 6.27
C GLU A 18 1.97 -12.92 6.38
N THR A 19 1.26 -11.97 7.02
CA THR A 19 -0.20 -12.00 7.09
C THR A 19 -0.87 -12.02 5.71
N VAL A 20 -0.38 -11.21 4.75
CA VAL A 20 -0.94 -11.15 3.39
C VAL A 20 -0.86 -12.53 2.72
N PHE A 21 0.31 -13.19 2.80
CA PHE A 21 0.51 -14.52 2.22
C PHE A 21 -0.27 -15.60 3.00
N ASP A 22 -0.25 -15.57 4.33
CA ASP A 22 -0.96 -16.53 5.21
C ASP A 22 -2.48 -16.50 5.03
N LEU A 23 -3.03 -15.35 4.66
CA LEU A 23 -4.46 -15.26 4.36
C LEU A 23 -4.86 -16.15 3.17
N GLY A 24 -3.92 -16.47 2.26
CA GLY A 24 -4.16 -17.33 1.10
C GLY A 24 -5.20 -16.78 0.13
N LEU A 25 -5.47 -15.47 0.18
CA LEU A 25 -6.51 -14.80 -0.62
C LEU A 25 -5.95 -14.07 -1.84
N PHE A 26 -4.65 -13.76 -1.83
CA PHE A 26 -4.06 -12.79 -2.71
C PHE A 26 -2.97 -13.42 -3.59
N ARG A 27 -2.96 -13.03 -4.85
CA ARG A 27 -1.71 -12.96 -5.64
C ARG A 27 -1.11 -11.57 -5.41
N VAL A 28 0.18 -11.51 -5.16
CA VAL A 28 0.85 -10.29 -4.70
C VAL A 28 1.82 -9.83 -5.78
N PHE A 29 1.64 -8.60 -6.26
CA PHE A 29 2.48 -8.01 -7.30
C PHE A 29 3.13 -6.74 -6.79
N GLU A 30 4.28 -6.37 -7.37
CA GLU A 30 4.73 -4.99 -7.28
C GLU A 30 3.75 -4.07 -8.04
N HIS A 31 3.53 -2.86 -7.54
CA HIS A 31 2.64 -1.91 -8.22
C HIS A 31 3.29 -1.36 -9.50
N ASP A 32 4.58 -1.05 -9.46
CA ASP A 32 5.36 -0.56 -10.60
C ASP A 32 6.66 -1.35 -10.73
N SER A 33 6.96 -1.80 -11.95
CA SER A 33 8.16 -2.60 -12.22
C SER A 33 9.44 -1.77 -12.22
N GLU A 34 10.56 -2.47 -12.02
CA GLU A 34 11.88 -1.91 -12.31
C GLU A 34 11.97 -1.39 -13.74
N PRO A 35 12.68 -0.28 -13.97
CA PRO A 35 12.75 0.30 -15.29
C PRO A 35 13.41 -0.72 -16.21
N ASP A 36 12.86 -0.89 -17.40
CA ASP A 36 13.20 -1.92 -18.38
C ASP A 36 13.06 -3.37 -17.90
N CYS A 37 12.34 -3.62 -16.80
CA CYS A 37 12.05 -4.95 -16.28
C CYS A 37 10.55 -5.26 -16.32
N GLU A 38 10.23 -6.55 -16.46
CA GLU A 38 8.88 -7.08 -16.34
C GLU A 38 8.33 -6.92 -14.92
N LEU A 39 7.00 -6.88 -14.82
CA LEU A 39 6.30 -6.81 -13.54
C LEU A 39 6.43 -8.14 -12.77
N ARG A 40 6.83 -8.07 -11.50
CA ARG A 40 7.00 -9.26 -10.65
C ARG A 40 5.74 -9.60 -9.85
N GLU A 41 5.48 -10.91 -9.77
CA GLU A 41 4.60 -11.53 -8.79
C GLU A 41 5.45 -12.20 -7.70
N PHE A 42 5.13 -11.94 -6.43
CA PHE A 42 5.82 -12.49 -5.27
C PHE A 42 5.06 -13.71 -4.74
N GLN A 43 5.80 -14.73 -4.29
CA GLN A 43 5.20 -15.99 -3.83
C GLN A 43 5.20 -16.11 -2.30
N ALA A 44 6.10 -15.39 -1.62
CA ALA A 44 6.18 -15.32 -0.17
C ALA A 44 6.69 -13.96 0.34
N ALA A 45 6.53 -13.69 1.63
CA ALA A 45 6.99 -12.45 2.26
C ALA A 45 8.50 -12.18 2.06
N PRO A 46 9.41 -13.18 2.16
CA PRO A 46 10.84 -12.97 1.91
C PRO A 46 11.19 -12.62 0.46
N ASP A 47 10.28 -12.84 -0.50
CA ASP A 47 10.52 -12.50 -1.91
C ASP A 47 10.31 -11.00 -2.18
N VAL A 48 9.64 -10.31 -1.26
CA VAL A 48 9.34 -8.88 -1.39
C VAL A 48 10.57 -8.07 -1.00
N PRO A 49 11.11 -7.20 -1.88
CA PRO A 49 12.35 -6.49 -1.61
C PRO A 49 12.17 -5.36 -0.59
N ASP A 50 13.09 -5.20 0.36
CA ASP A 50 13.04 -4.16 1.41
C ASP A 50 13.13 -2.71 0.88
N GLY A 51 13.58 -2.55 -0.38
CA GLY A 51 13.70 -1.26 -1.05
C GLY A 51 12.35 -0.64 -1.46
N PRO A 52 12.35 0.52 -2.15
CA PRO A 52 11.14 1.23 -2.58
C PRO A 52 10.12 0.34 -3.33
N ARG A 53 10.59 -0.70 -4.00
CA ARG A 53 9.77 -1.66 -4.77
C ARG A 53 8.85 -2.51 -3.90
N GLY A 54 9.32 -2.99 -2.75
CA GLY A 54 8.48 -3.76 -1.84
C GLY A 54 7.63 -2.90 -0.94
N ARG A 55 7.60 -1.57 -1.15
CA ARG A 55 6.75 -0.65 -0.38
C ARG A 55 5.39 -0.45 -1.02
N HIS A 56 5.24 -0.68 -2.33
CA HIS A 56 3.98 -0.44 -3.05
C HIS A 56 3.56 -1.71 -3.75
N LEU A 57 2.55 -2.39 -3.18
CA LEU A 57 2.09 -3.68 -3.66
C LEU A 57 0.65 -3.59 -4.17
N ALA A 58 0.38 -4.35 -5.23
CA ALA A 58 -0.95 -4.60 -5.76
C ALA A 58 -1.38 -6.02 -5.38
N LEU A 59 -2.44 -6.14 -4.58
CA LEU A 59 -2.99 -7.40 -4.12
C LEU A 59 -4.21 -7.74 -4.98
N PHE A 60 -4.11 -8.82 -5.74
CA PHE A 60 -5.22 -9.36 -6.53
C PHE A 60 -5.92 -10.46 -5.76
N VAL A 61 -7.22 -10.30 -5.51
CA VAL A 61 -8.03 -11.33 -4.86
C VAL A 61 -8.31 -12.45 -5.85
N VAL A 62 -7.84 -13.67 -5.54
CA VAL A 62 -7.97 -14.82 -6.44
C VAL A 62 -9.44 -15.09 -6.77
N GLY A 63 -9.77 -15.12 -8.06
CA GLY A 63 -11.12 -15.36 -8.56
C GLY A 63 -12.09 -14.18 -8.43
N ALA A 64 -11.60 -12.99 -8.07
CA ALA A 64 -12.46 -11.81 -7.93
C ALA A 64 -12.70 -11.03 -9.23
N GLY A 65 -12.14 -11.46 -10.36
CA GLY A 65 -12.32 -10.83 -11.66
C GLY A 65 -11.26 -11.25 -12.67
N PRO A 66 -11.17 -10.55 -13.80
CA PRO A 66 -10.09 -10.72 -14.78
C PRO A 66 -8.70 -10.59 -14.16
N ASP A 67 -7.72 -11.27 -14.75
CA ASP A 67 -6.33 -11.20 -14.30
C ASP A 67 -5.79 -9.76 -14.36
N PRO A 68 -4.90 -9.38 -13.41
CA PRO A 68 -4.23 -8.08 -13.45
C PRO A 68 -3.43 -7.90 -14.74
N MET A 69 -3.43 -6.68 -15.28
CA MET A 69 -2.71 -6.33 -16.49
C MET A 69 -1.43 -5.56 -16.16
N ALA A 70 -0.31 -5.92 -16.79
CA ALA A 70 0.90 -5.11 -16.78
C ALA A 70 0.82 -4.05 -17.90
N ARG A 71 0.52 -2.79 -17.55
CA ARG A 71 0.53 -1.69 -18.52
C ARG A 71 1.93 -1.12 -18.68
N ARG A 72 2.45 -1.17 -19.91
CA ARG A 72 3.69 -0.49 -20.28
C ARG A 72 3.52 1.03 -20.24
N ILE A 73 4.52 1.70 -19.69
CA ILE A 73 4.67 3.15 -19.66
C ILE A 73 6.02 3.45 -20.28
N ASP A 74 6.01 4.05 -21.47
CA ASP A 74 7.24 4.56 -22.08
C ASP A 74 7.73 5.79 -21.31
N LEU A 75 9.02 5.78 -21.00
CA LEU A 75 9.68 6.87 -20.30
C LEU A 75 10.29 7.83 -21.32
N LEU A 76 10.25 9.13 -20.99
CA LEU A 76 10.99 10.12 -21.77
C LEU A 76 12.50 9.87 -21.58
N PRO A 77 13.32 10.03 -22.64
CA PRO A 77 14.76 9.91 -22.52
C PRO A 77 15.33 10.76 -21.38
N GLY A 78 16.14 10.17 -20.51
CA GLY A 78 16.76 10.85 -19.38
C GLY A 78 15.85 11.05 -18.16
N ALA A 79 14.58 10.65 -18.20
CA ALA A 79 13.67 10.76 -17.05
C ALA A 79 14.08 9.85 -15.89
N LEU A 80 14.72 8.71 -16.18
CA LEU A 80 15.21 7.76 -15.19
C LEU A 80 16.48 7.07 -15.70
N GLY A 81 17.53 7.87 -15.91
CA GLY A 81 18.76 7.39 -16.54
C GLY A 81 18.51 6.97 -17.99
N ASP A 82 19.06 5.83 -18.37
CA ASP A 82 18.95 5.27 -19.74
C ASP A 82 17.67 4.44 -19.94
N ALA A 83 16.82 4.34 -18.92
CA ALA A 83 15.66 3.47 -18.98
C ALA A 83 14.59 3.99 -19.95
N THR A 84 13.99 3.07 -20.69
CA THR A 84 13.05 3.39 -21.77
C THR A 84 11.59 3.11 -21.41
N PHE A 85 11.36 2.24 -20.43
CA PHE A 85 10.01 1.95 -19.96
C PHE A 85 9.94 1.49 -18.51
N ARG A 86 8.71 1.41 -18.01
CA ARG A 86 8.33 0.65 -16.82
C ARG A 86 6.94 0.07 -16.99
N TYR A 87 6.60 -0.99 -16.27
CA TYR A 87 5.23 -1.50 -16.19
C TYR A 87 4.54 -1.01 -14.92
N CYS A 88 3.22 -0.93 -14.97
CA CYS A 88 2.34 -0.67 -13.85
C CYS A 88 1.28 -1.78 -13.79
N CYS A 89 1.08 -2.38 -12.62
CA CYS A 89 0.06 -3.38 -12.38
C CYS A 89 -1.30 -2.71 -12.26
N GLU A 90 -2.24 -3.09 -13.11
CA GLU A 90 -3.55 -2.46 -13.18
C GLU A 90 -4.70 -3.47 -13.21
N GLY A 91 -5.83 -3.02 -12.65
CA GLY A 91 -7.06 -3.79 -12.56
C GLY A 91 -8.06 -3.04 -11.70
N TRP A 92 -9.36 -3.21 -11.97
CA TRP A 92 -10.39 -2.45 -11.27
C TRP A 92 -10.43 -2.76 -9.78
N GLY A 93 -10.37 -4.03 -9.38
CA GLY A 93 -10.50 -4.47 -7.99
C GLY A 93 -9.18 -4.79 -7.28
N LEU A 94 -8.05 -4.29 -7.79
CA LEU A 94 -6.77 -4.42 -7.09
C LEU A 94 -6.82 -3.67 -5.75
N ILE A 95 -6.38 -4.34 -4.70
CA ILE A 95 -6.17 -3.73 -3.38
C ILE A 95 -4.73 -3.23 -3.32
N GLN A 96 -4.56 -1.93 -3.13
CA GLN A 96 -3.28 -1.30 -2.93
C GLN A 96 -2.86 -1.48 -1.47
N LEU A 97 -1.61 -1.87 -1.26
CA LEU A 97 -0.96 -1.90 0.05
C LEU A 97 0.33 -1.08 -0.05
N HIS A 98 0.36 0.05 0.63
CA HIS A 98 1.46 1.00 0.59
C HIS A 98 2.11 1.12 1.96
N TYR A 99 3.43 0.94 2.01
CA TYR A 99 4.25 1.15 3.20
C TYR A 99 4.76 2.60 3.26
N GLY A 100 4.30 3.35 4.26
CA GLY A 100 4.81 4.69 4.55
C GLY A 100 6.17 4.63 5.22
N GLY A 101 6.23 3.98 6.37
CA GLY A 101 7.45 3.75 7.13
C GLY A 101 8.14 5.03 7.62
N SER A 102 9.33 4.86 8.18
CA SER A 102 10.18 5.97 8.61
C SER A 102 10.79 6.70 7.40
N VAL A 103 10.79 8.02 7.45
CA VAL A 103 11.50 8.90 6.52
C VAL A 103 12.57 9.64 7.30
N GLY A 104 13.81 9.19 7.13
CA GLY A 104 14.91 9.60 8.01
C GLY A 104 14.64 9.20 9.46
N THR A 105 15.13 10.01 10.40
CA THR A 105 14.95 9.79 11.85
C THR A 105 13.81 10.63 12.45
N GLU A 106 13.20 11.50 11.66
CA GLU A 106 12.33 12.58 12.18
C GLU A 106 10.87 12.46 11.75
N GLU A 107 10.55 11.61 10.77
CA GLU A 107 9.20 11.48 10.23
C GLU A 107 8.78 10.01 10.17
N LEU A 108 7.55 9.73 10.57
CA LEU A 108 6.90 8.45 10.37
C LEU A 108 5.60 8.66 9.57
N ARG A 109 5.57 8.13 8.35
CA ARG A 109 4.40 8.20 7.45
C ARG A 109 3.47 7.04 7.68
N TRP A 110 2.17 7.28 7.58
CA TRP A 110 1.22 6.17 7.60
C TRP A 110 1.40 5.30 6.35
N SER A 111 1.26 4.01 6.57
CA SER A 111 0.97 3.03 5.55
C SER A 111 -0.54 3.02 5.30
N HIS A 112 -0.97 2.55 4.13
CA HIS A 112 -2.39 2.51 3.83
C HIS A 112 -2.81 1.35 2.93
N THR A 113 -4.06 0.91 3.11
CA THR A 113 -4.76 0.05 2.15
C THR A 113 -5.92 0.78 1.50
N ASN A 114 -6.11 0.58 0.20
CA ASN A 114 -7.30 1.05 -0.51
C ASN A 114 -7.60 0.18 -1.73
N HIS A 115 -8.77 0.35 -2.34
CA HIS A 115 -9.13 -0.26 -3.63
C HIS A 115 -10.23 0.58 -4.27
N ASN A 116 -10.47 0.46 -5.58
CA ASN A 116 -11.64 1.12 -6.16
C ASN A 116 -12.94 0.52 -5.62
N THR A 117 -13.99 1.33 -5.60
CA THR A 117 -15.36 0.83 -5.43
C THR A 117 -15.95 0.55 -6.81
N GLU A 118 -16.93 -0.34 -6.88
CA GLU A 118 -17.73 -0.59 -8.10
C GLU A 118 -18.21 0.72 -8.72
N LYS A 119 -18.83 1.58 -7.92
CA LYS A 119 -19.29 2.91 -8.35
C LYS A 119 -18.19 3.74 -9.01
N ARG A 120 -16.98 3.76 -8.43
CA ARG A 120 -15.84 4.49 -8.99
C ARG A 120 -15.34 3.82 -10.28
N ALA A 121 -15.23 2.50 -10.30
CA ALA A 121 -14.81 1.77 -11.49
C ALA A 121 -15.79 1.99 -12.66
N SER A 122 -17.10 1.84 -12.44
CA SER A 122 -18.14 2.09 -13.44
C SER A 122 -18.11 3.53 -13.97
N ALA A 123 -17.90 4.53 -13.09
CA ALA A 123 -17.79 5.93 -13.51
C ALA A 123 -16.59 6.20 -14.44
N TRP A 124 -15.52 5.42 -14.33
CA TRP A 124 -14.30 5.56 -15.13
C TRP A 124 -14.19 4.56 -16.28
N ALA A 125 -15.14 3.62 -16.41
CA ALA A 125 -15.11 2.54 -17.42
C ALA A 125 -14.93 3.07 -18.84
N THR A 126 -15.64 4.15 -19.20
CA THR A 126 -15.56 4.77 -20.53
C THR A 126 -14.19 5.39 -20.81
N ALA A 127 -13.53 5.94 -19.79
CA ALA A 127 -12.22 6.57 -19.92
C ALA A 127 -11.08 5.54 -19.90
N LEU A 128 -11.28 4.41 -19.23
CA LEU A 128 -10.28 3.36 -19.04
C LEU A 128 -10.75 2.02 -19.62
N GLN A 129 -11.23 2.02 -20.87
CA GLN A 129 -11.79 0.84 -21.56
C GLN A 129 -10.83 -0.37 -21.56
N ARG A 130 -9.52 -0.09 -21.58
CA ARG A 130 -8.45 -1.09 -21.49
C ARG A 130 -8.46 -1.95 -20.20
N LEU A 131 -9.15 -1.51 -19.14
CA LEU A 131 -9.30 -2.30 -17.90
C LEU A 131 -10.49 -3.27 -17.95
N GLY A 132 -11.19 -3.35 -19.08
CA GLY A 132 -12.38 -4.18 -19.23
C GLY A 132 -13.59 -3.61 -18.49
N ASP A 133 -14.65 -4.42 -18.41
CA ASP A 133 -15.89 -4.05 -17.76
C ASP A 133 -15.79 -4.22 -16.22
N PRO A 134 -15.99 -3.15 -15.42
CA PRO A 134 -16.09 -3.26 -13.96
C PRO A 134 -17.11 -4.29 -13.47
N ALA A 135 -18.15 -4.62 -14.24
CA ALA A 135 -19.16 -5.60 -13.87
C ALA A 135 -18.63 -7.05 -13.87
N GLU A 136 -17.47 -7.31 -14.50
CA GLU A 136 -16.81 -8.63 -14.45
C GLU A 136 -16.12 -8.90 -13.10
N TRP A 137 -16.00 -7.88 -12.25
CA TRP A 137 -15.39 -8.01 -10.93
C TRP A 137 -16.40 -8.38 -9.85
N ASN A 138 -16.06 -9.37 -9.04
CA ASN A 138 -16.76 -9.70 -7.81
C ASN A 138 -16.36 -8.72 -6.68
N TRP A 139 -17.02 -7.57 -6.64
CA TRP A 139 -16.77 -6.51 -5.66
C TRP A 139 -17.01 -6.92 -4.21
N ALA A 140 -17.90 -7.89 -3.98
CA ALA A 140 -18.13 -8.45 -2.65
C ALA A 140 -16.90 -9.23 -2.16
N ALA A 141 -16.27 -10.03 -3.04
CA ALA A 141 -15.02 -10.74 -2.73
C ALA A 141 -13.87 -9.75 -2.45
N VAL A 142 -13.70 -8.73 -3.30
CA VAL A 142 -12.69 -7.67 -3.09
C VAL A 142 -12.87 -6.99 -1.73
N THR A 143 -14.10 -6.55 -1.44
CA THR A 143 -14.44 -5.86 -0.18
C THR A 143 -14.22 -6.76 1.04
N SER A 144 -14.60 -8.04 0.93
CA SER A 144 -14.42 -9.03 2.00
C SER A 144 -12.93 -9.29 2.29
N ALA A 145 -12.13 -9.49 1.24
CA ALA A 145 -10.70 -9.73 1.37
C ALA A 145 -9.95 -8.52 1.95
N SER A 146 -10.22 -7.31 1.43
CA SER A 146 -9.69 -6.06 2.00
C SER A 146 -10.09 -5.91 3.47
N GLY A 147 -11.37 -6.17 3.80
CA GLY A 147 -11.86 -6.12 5.17
C GLY A 147 -11.18 -7.12 6.11
N ARG A 148 -10.84 -8.33 5.63
CA ARG A 148 -10.09 -9.33 6.39
C ARG A 148 -8.67 -8.86 6.67
N LEU A 149 -7.94 -8.40 5.67
CA LEU A 149 -6.59 -7.82 5.83
C LEU A 149 -6.61 -6.68 6.85
N ASN A 150 -7.52 -5.74 6.65
CA ASN A 150 -7.73 -4.58 7.51
C ASN A 150 -8.08 -4.95 8.97
N ARG A 151 -8.76 -6.08 9.19
CA ARG A 151 -9.04 -6.59 10.54
C ARG A 151 -7.79 -7.21 11.17
N VAL A 152 -6.97 -7.92 10.41
CA VAL A 152 -5.71 -8.47 10.93
C VAL A 152 -4.77 -7.34 11.35
N ILE A 153 -4.54 -6.35 10.48
CA ILE A 153 -3.68 -5.18 10.79
C ILE A 153 -4.14 -4.49 12.07
N ARG A 154 -5.46 -4.28 12.25
CA ARG A 154 -6.00 -3.70 13.49
C ARG A 154 -5.73 -4.55 14.74
N ARG A 155 -5.67 -5.88 14.62
CA ARG A 155 -5.36 -6.78 15.75
C ARG A 155 -3.86 -6.80 16.09
N MET A 156 -2.99 -6.49 15.13
CA MET A 156 -1.55 -6.36 15.36
C MET A 156 -1.20 -5.08 16.13
N ALA A 157 -2.08 -4.08 16.10
CA ALA A 157 -1.82 -2.79 16.71
C ALA A 157 -1.76 -2.86 18.25
N VAL A 158 -0.81 -2.11 18.82
CA VAL A 158 -0.61 -1.98 20.27
C VAL A 158 -1.20 -0.69 20.83
N SER A 159 -1.46 0.29 19.96
CA SER A 159 -2.11 1.55 20.30
C SER A 159 -2.78 2.16 19.06
N LYS A 160 -3.28 3.39 19.18
CA LYS A 160 -3.86 4.14 18.07
C LYS A 160 -3.58 5.63 18.23
N ILE A 161 -3.46 6.31 17.10
CA ILE A 161 -3.41 7.77 17.00
C ILE A 161 -4.61 8.20 16.16
N GLY A 162 -5.58 8.86 16.78
CA GLY A 162 -6.89 9.08 16.15
C GLY A 162 -7.57 7.77 15.77
N SER A 163 -7.87 7.60 14.48
CA SER A 163 -8.41 6.38 13.87
C SER A 163 -7.34 5.41 13.37
N HIS A 164 -6.06 5.80 13.40
CA HIS A 164 -4.97 5.05 12.79
C HIS A 164 -4.35 4.09 13.81
N PRO A 165 -4.40 2.77 13.59
CA PRO A 165 -3.71 1.81 14.43
C PRO A 165 -2.20 2.02 14.37
N VAL A 166 -1.51 1.81 15.48
CA VAL A 166 -0.05 1.87 15.57
C VAL A 166 0.47 0.48 15.91
N LEU A 167 1.30 -0.07 15.04
CA LEU A 167 1.90 -1.39 15.19
C LEU A 167 3.13 -1.35 16.14
N PRO A 168 3.61 -2.53 16.62
CA PRO A 168 4.61 -2.60 17.69
C PRO A 168 5.92 -1.84 17.43
N HIS A 169 6.50 -1.95 16.23
CA HIS A 169 7.76 -1.25 15.92
C HIS A 169 7.54 0.23 15.69
N ALA A 170 6.45 0.62 15.01
CA ALA A 170 6.05 2.02 14.89
C ALA A 170 5.90 2.68 16.27
N ALA A 171 5.29 2.01 17.24
CA ALA A 171 5.16 2.54 18.60
C ALA A 171 6.53 2.80 19.26
N ARG A 172 7.53 1.94 19.00
CA ARG A 172 8.89 2.12 19.50
C ARG A 172 9.61 3.28 18.81
N VAL A 173 9.47 3.40 17.48
CA VAL A 173 10.03 4.53 16.73
C VAL A 173 9.49 5.86 17.26
N ILE A 174 8.17 5.95 17.45
CA ILE A 174 7.50 7.16 17.99
C ILE A 174 8.05 7.51 19.37
N ALA A 175 8.14 6.53 20.28
CA ALA A 175 8.63 6.75 21.63
C ALA A 175 10.12 7.15 21.66
N HIS A 176 10.96 6.48 20.85
CA HIS A 176 12.40 6.72 20.83
C HIS A 176 12.75 8.09 20.24
N ALA A 177 12.11 8.46 19.13
CA ALA A 177 12.36 9.74 18.46
C ALA A 177 11.50 10.90 19.02
N SER A 178 10.76 10.68 20.12
CA SER A 178 9.87 11.66 20.74
C SER A 178 8.89 12.31 19.75
N LEU A 179 8.46 11.54 18.74
CA LEU A 179 7.65 12.08 17.65
C LEU A 179 6.26 12.45 18.16
N GLN A 180 5.77 13.61 17.74
CA GLN A 180 4.44 14.11 18.06
C GLN A 180 3.54 14.03 16.83
N TYR A 181 2.26 13.76 17.07
CA TYR A 181 1.27 13.77 16.01
C TYR A 181 0.87 15.20 15.66
N GLU A 182 1.03 15.55 14.38
CA GLU A 182 0.55 16.80 13.82
C GLU A 182 -0.58 16.51 12.82
N TYR A 183 -1.77 17.03 13.14
CA TYR A 183 -2.95 16.82 12.33
C TYR A 183 -2.73 17.32 10.89
N GLY A 184 -2.95 16.44 9.91
CA GLY A 184 -2.79 16.72 8.49
C GLY A 184 -1.36 16.61 7.95
N MET A 185 -0.35 16.46 8.82
CA MET A 185 1.06 16.39 8.43
C MET A 185 1.71 15.04 8.74
N GLY A 186 1.19 14.25 9.68
CA GLY A 186 1.76 12.95 10.06
C GLY A 186 2.41 12.98 11.45
N ILE A 187 3.39 12.11 11.68
CA ILE A 187 4.11 12.03 12.96
C ILE A 187 5.54 12.53 12.77
N HIS A 188 5.94 13.56 13.53
CA HIS A 188 7.19 14.32 13.35
C HIS A 188 7.95 14.56 14.65
N ALA A 189 9.27 14.70 14.60
CA ALA A 189 10.11 14.91 15.79
C ALA A 189 9.91 16.30 16.44
N THR A 190 9.43 17.30 15.69
CA THR A 190 9.24 18.67 16.20
C THR A 190 8.11 19.37 15.42
N PRO A 191 7.23 20.16 16.07
CA PRO A 191 6.34 21.09 15.38
C PRO A 191 7.14 22.01 14.48
N LEU A 192 6.94 21.89 13.16
CA LEU A 192 7.32 22.93 12.23
C LEU A 192 6.46 24.17 12.58
N TYR A 193 7.08 25.06 13.36
CA TYR A 193 6.56 26.32 13.93
C TYR A 193 5.87 26.26 15.31
N GLY A 194 6.66 26.60 16.33
CA GLY A 194 6.35 27.76 17.17
C GLY A 194 5.24 27.62 18.19
N VAL A 195 5.30 26.63 19.08
CA VAL A 195 4.67 26.76 20.40
C VAL A 195 5.64 26.25 21.47
N SER A 196 6.50 27.16 21.96
CA SER A 196 7.12 26.97 23.27
C SER A 196 6.01 26.85 24.30
N ARG A 197 5.83 25.67 24.89
CA ARG A 197 5.07 25.54 26.13
C ARG A 197 5.91 26.15 27.25
N ARG A 198 5.43 27.29 27.76
CA ARG A 198 5.75 27.73 29.13
C ARG A 198 5.07 26.83 30.14
#